data_AF-A0A2P5AKW3-F1
#
_entry.id   AF-A0A2P5AKW3-F1
#
_cell.length_a   1.000
_cell.length_b   1.000
_cell.length_c   1.000
_cell.angle_alpha   90.00
_cell.angle_beta   90.00
_cell.angle_gamma   90.00
#
_symmetry.space_group_name_H-M   'P 1'
#
loop_
_entity.id
_entity.type
_entity.pdbx_description
1 polymer ?
#
loop_
_entity_poly.entity_id
_entity_poly.type
_entity_poly.pdbx_seq_one_letter_code
_entity_poly.pdbx_strand_id
1 'polypeptide(L)'
;MPIEMPKGLPFSVDTWSQSSKRKRYHFLTHAHKDHSNGITTHFSFPIYSTSLTKTLLLQQFPKLDESLFVGIEVGQSVIIDDSDEPFAVTAFDANHCPGILFSI
;
A
#
# COMPACT_ATOMS: atom_id res chain seq x y z
N MET A 1 4.02 -8.67 10.84
CA MET A 1 4.04 -7.46 11.70
C MET A 1 4.72 -6.30 10.98
N PRO A 2 3.92 -5.33 10.52
CA PRO A 2 4.40 -4.08 9.93
C PRO A 2 5.21 -3.23 10.92
N ILE A 3 6.15 -2.44 10.41
CA ILE A 3 6.95 -1.47 11.19
C ILE A 3 6.61 -0.07 10.67
N GLU A 4 6.40 0.88 11.58
CA GLU A 4 6.17 2.27 11.21
C GLU A 4 7.36 2.85 10.44
N MET A 5 7.07 3.46 9.29
CA MET A 5 8.10 4.09 8.47
C MET A 5 8.67 5.33 9.18
N PRO A 6 9.99 5.59 9.07
CA PRO A 6 10.63 6.76 9.64
C PRO A 6 9.93 8.08 9.27
N LYS A 7 10.09 9.10 10.13
CA LYS A 7 9.72 10.48 9.80
C LYS A 7 10.57 10.95 8.61
N GLY A 8 9.97 11.75 7.73
CA GLY A 8 10.64 12.26 6.52
C GLY A 8 10.36 11.47 5.24
N LEU A 9 10.09 10.15 5.33
CA LEU A 9 9.66 9.40 4.14
C LEU A 9 8.24 9.80 3.71
N PRO A 10 7.94 9.89 2.40
CA PRO A 10 6.63 10.33 1.93
C PRO A 10 5.60 9.20 1.94
N PHE A 11 5.99 7.97 2.27
CA PHE A 11 5.14 6.79 2.18
C PHE A 11 5.04 5.97 3.47
N SER A 12 4.03 5.10 3.51
CA SER A 12 3.85 4.02 4.49
C SER A 12 3.65 2.69 3.77
N VAL A 13 4.09 1.60 4.40
CA VAL A 13 3.88 0.23 3.90
C VAL A 13 3.19 -0.58 4.99
N ASP A 14 2.01 -1.15 4.69
CA ASP A 14 1.23 -2.04 5.56
C ASP A 14 0.85 -1.50 6.96
N THR A 15 1.01 -0.21 7.24
CA THR A 15 0.71 0.39 8.55
C THR A 15 -0.44 1.37 8.46
N TRP A 16 -1.55 1.16 9.17
CA TRP A 16 -2.70 2.08 9.15
C TRP A 16 -2.98 2.68 10.53
N SER A 17 -2.29 3.78 10.81
CA SER A 17 -2.34 4.59 12.03
C SER A 17 -2.45 6.09 11.70
N GLN A 18 -2.63 6.93 12.72
CA GLN A 18 -2.54 8.39 12.55
C GLN A 18 -1.17 8.86 12.03
N SER A 19 -0.10 8.08 12.24
CA SER A 19 1.22 8.40 11.70
C SER A 19 1.32 8.08 10.22
N SER A 20 0.88 6.90 9.82
CA SER A 20 0.83 6.51 8.41
C SER A 20 -0.10 7.40 7.58
N LYS A 21 -1.25 7.83 8.12
CA LYS A 21 -2.22 8.69 7.42
C LYS A 21 -1.65 10.07 7.06
N ARG A 22 -0.57 10.50 7.72
CA ARG A 22 0.14 11.74 7.38
C ARG A 22 1.12 11.57 6.21
N LYS A 23 1.36 10.33 5.76
CA LYS A 23 2.15 10.03 4.57
C LYS A 23 1.32 10.32 3.32
N ARG A 24 1.98 10.68 2.23
CA ARG A 24 1.36 11.03 0.95
C ARG A 24 0.99 9.80 0.12
N TYR A 25 1.71 8.69 0.28
CA TYR A 25 1.48 7.46 -0.46
C TYR A 25 1.41 6.24 0.47
N HIS A 26 0.55 5.29 0.15
CA HIS A 26 0.36 4.09 0.95
C HIS A 26 0.54 2.86 0.08
N PHE A 27 1.25 1.85 0.58
CA PHE A 27 1.50 0.60 -0.14
C PHE A 27 0.97 -0.56 0.69
N LEU A 28 0.07 -1.36 0.12
CA LEU A 28 -0.39 -2.60 0.74
C LEU A 28 0.18 -3.78 -0.05
N THR A 29 1.06 -4.54 0.60
CA THR A 29 1.80 -5.64 -0.01
C THR A 29 0.91 -6.84 -0.32
N HIS A 30 0.06 -7.23 0.64
CA HIS A 30 -0.84 -8.38 0.54
C HIS A 30 -2.00 -8.28 1.54
N ALA A 31 -3.07 -9.05 1.31
CA ALA A 31 -4.33 -8.94 2.05
C ALA A 31 -4.40 -9.80 3.34
N HIS A 32 -3.34 -9.78 4.15
CA HIS A 32 -3.37 -10.38 5.49
C HIS A 32 -3.83 -9.37 6.55
N LYS A 33 -4.54 -9.87 7.57
CA LYS A 33 -5.20 -9.04 8.59
C LYS A 33 -4.22 -8.18 9.40
N ASP A 34 -3.00 -8.65 9.66
CA ASP A 34 -1.99 -7.87 10.39
C ASP A 34 -1.38 -6.74 9.55
N HIS A 35 -1.40 -6.86 8.22
CA HIS A 35 -0.98 -5.82 7.26
C HIS A 35 -2.12 -4.83 6.90
N SER A 36 -3.36 -5.21 7.18
CA SER A 36 -4.55 -4.37 6.98
C SER A 36 -5.15 -3.83 8.28
N ASN A 37 -4.47 -4.01 9.42
CA ASN A 37 -5.01 -3.62 10.72
C ASN A 37 -5.14 -2.09 10.81
N GLY A 38 -6.35 -1.60 11.10
CA GLY A 38 -6.66 -0.17 11.18
C GLY A 38 -7.03 0.48 9.85
N ILE A 39 -7.01 -0.26 8.73
CA ILE A 39 -7.21 0.33 7.39
C ILE A 39 -8.53 1.09 7.29
N THR A 40 -9.62 0.53 7.82
CA THR A 40 -10.96 1.11 7.75
C THR A 40 -11.10 2.43 8.50
N THR A 41 -10.15 2.76 9.38
CA THR A 41 -10.15 3.98 10.20
C THR A 41 -9.19 5.03 9.64
N HIS A 42 -8.06 4.59 9.07
CA HIS A 42 -6.95 5.46 8.73
C HIS A 42 -6.60 5.50 7.25
N PHE A 43 -7.39 4.88 6.36
CA PHE A 43 -7.17 4.93 4.93
C PHE A 43 -7.14 6.36 4.37
N SER A 44 -6.34 6.54 3.31
CA SER A 44 -6.29 7.71 2.46
C SER A 44 -5.83 7.28 1.07
N PHE A 45 -6.31 7.98 0.04
CA PHE A 45 -5.81 7.81 -1.32
C PHE A 45 -4.43 8.48 -1.46
N PRO A 46 -3.51 7.92 -2.26
CA PRO A 46 -3.57 6.64 -2.98
C PRO A 46 -3.05 5.44 -2.17
N ILE A 47 -3.71 4.29 -2.33
CA ILE A 47 -3.24 2.97 -1.86
C ILE A 47 -2.76 2.15 -3.07
N TYR A 48 -1.45 1.93 -3.18
CA TYR A 48 -0.86 1.09 -4.20
C TYR A 48 -0.91 -0.38 -3.80
N SER A 49 -1.44 -1.22 -4.69
CA SER A 49 -1.47 -2.68 -4.52
C SER A 49 -1.74 -3.38 -5.86
N THR A 50 -1.61 -4.71 -5.89
CA THR A 50 -2.09 -5.50 -7.03
C THR A 50 -3.62 -5.55 -7.06
N SER A 51 -4.17 -5.85 -8.23
CA SER A 51 -5.61 -6.11 -8.37
C SER A 51 -6.10 -7.23 -7.44
N LEU A 52 -5.29 -8.28 -7.25
CA LEU A 52 -5.62 -9.38 -6.34
C LEU A 52 -5.70 -8.93 -4.88
N THR A 53 -4.68 -8.19 -4.40
CA THR A 53 -4.67 -7.65 -3.03
C THR A 53 -5.87 -6.74 -2.80
N LYS A 54 -6.19 -5.85 -3.75
CA LYS A 54 -7.39 -5.00 -3.70
C LYS A 54 -8.66 -5.85 -3.57
N THR A 55 -8.87 -6.83 -4.45
CA THR A 55 -10.09 -7.65 -4.44
C THR A 55 -10.28 -8.39 -3.12
N LEU A 56 -9.23 -9.03 -2.60
CA LEU A 56 -9.29 -9.75 -1.32
C LEU A 56 -9.56 -8.80 -0.15
N LEU A 57 -8.94 -7.61 -0.16
CA LEU A 57 -9.15 -6.62 0.87
C LEU A 57 -10.58 -6.07 0.87
N LEU A 58 -11.17 -5.79 -0.30
CA LEU A 58 -12.56 -5.32 -0.40
C LEU A 58 -13.57 -6.40 0.04
N GLN A 59 -13.26 -7.68 -0.16
CA GLN A 59 -14.06 -8.78 0.41
C GLN A 59 -14.00 -8.80 1.94
N GLN A 60 -12.82 -8.52 2.52
CA GLN A 60 -12.64 -8.46 3.97
C GLN A 60 -13.26 -7.19 4.58
N PHE A 61 -13.21 -6.07 3.86
CA PHE A 61 -13.68 -4.75 4.29
C PHE A 61 -14.58 -4.08 3.24
N PRO A 62 -15.84 -4.51 3.08
CA PRO A 62 -16.75 -4.01 2.02
C PRO A 62 -17.11 -2.52 2.09
N LYS A 63 -16.68 -1.81 3.14
CA LYS A 63 -16.90 -0.37 3.33
C LYS A 63 -15.80 0.48 2.67
N LEU A 64 -14.69 -0.12 2.27
CA LEU A 64 -13.64 0.59 1.53
C LEU A 64 -14.11 0.79 0.09
N ASP A 65 -13.80 1.96 -0.46
CA ASP A 65 -14.08 2.27 -1.86
C ASP A 65 -12.93 1.79 -2.75
N GLU A 66 -13.25 1.21 -3.91
CA GLU A 66 -12.23 0.80 -4.86
C GLU A 66 -11.44 1.98 -5.45
N SER A 67 -12.01 3.18 -5.44
CA SER A 67 -11.37 4.41 -5.91
C SER A 67 -10.17 4.84 -5.06
N LEU A 68 -9.99 4.23 -3.88
CA LEU A 68 -8.82 4.46 -3.03
C LEU A 68 -7.55 3.83 -3.61
N PHE A 69 -7.67 2.90 -4.54
CA PHE A 69 -6.57 2.05 -4.99
C PHE A 69 -5.99 2.48 -6.32
N VAL A 70 -4.66 2.39 -6.42
CA VAL A 70 -3.90 2.51 -7.65
C VAL A 70 -3.22 1.18 -7.93
N GLY A 71 -3.52 0.59 -9.09
CA GLY A 71 -2.99 -0.73 -9.45
C GLY A 71 -1.50 -0.70 -9.81
N ILE A 72 -0.73 -1.61 -9.24
CA ILE A 72 0.65 -1.92 -9.64
C ILE A 72 0.84 -3.44 -9.59
N GLU A 73 1.06 -4.04 -10.75
CA GLU A 73 1.16 -5.48 -10.93
C GLU A 73 2.61 -5.97 -10.90
N VAL A 74 2.80 -7.26 -10.67
CA VAL A 74 4.13 -7.89 -10.61
C VAL A 74 4.93 -7.59 -11.88
N GLY A 75 6.18 -7.14 -11.69
CA GLY A 75 7.09 -6.77 -12.77
C GLY A 75 6.88 -5.36 -13.31
N GLN A 76 5.89 -4.61 -12.81
CA GLN A 76 5.69 -3.20 -13.19
C GLN A 76 6.54 -2.27 -12.33
N SER A 77 7.06 -1.23 -12.98
CA SER A 77 7.70 -0.09 -12.34
C SER A 77 6.88 1.18 -12.61
N VAL A 78 6.66 1.98 -11.57
CA VAL A 78 5.93 3.24 -11.63
C VAL A 78 6.82 4.33 -11.06
N ILE A 79 6.93 5.47 -11.75
CA ILE A 79 7.56 6.68 -11.21
C ILE A 79 6.48 7.50 -10.54
N ILE A 80 6.66 7.79 -9.25
CA ILE A 80 5.79 8.66 -8.48
C ILE A 80 6.42 10.05 -8.45
N ASP A 81 5.71 11.01 -9.06
CA ASP A 81 6.10 12.42 -9.08
C ASP A 81 5.68 13.08 -7.76
N ASP A 82 6.57 12.97 -6.78
CA ASP A 82 6.40 13.58 -5.46
C ASP A 82 6.90 15.03 -5.44
N SER A 83 6.31 15.86 -4.58
CA SER A 83 6.65 17.29 -4.51
C SER A 83 8.09 17.57 -4.08
N ASP A 84 8.72 16.65 -3.36
CA ASP A 84 10.09 16.82 -2.87
C ASP A 84 11.10 16.25 -3.88
N GLU A 85 10.97 14.96 -4.24
CA GLU A 85 11.78 14.32 -5.28
C GLU A 85 11.03 13.11 -5.85
N PRO A 86 10.99 12.91 -7.19
CA PRO A 86 10.36 11.74 -7.77
C PRO A 86 11.10 10.46 -7.38
N PHE A 87 10.36 9.39 -7.14
CA PHE A 87 10.92 8.08 -6.79
C PHE A 87 10.27 6.95 -7.59
N ALA A 88 11.00 5.87 -7.80
CA ALA A 88 10.54 4.72 -8.58
C ALA A 88 10.10 3.59 -7.65
N VAL A 89 8.93 3.03 -7.93
CA VAL A 89 8.39 1.86 -7.23
C VAL A 89 8.30 0.69 -8.18
N THR A 90 8.86 -0.45 -7.81
CA THR A 90 8.73 -1.69 -8.59
C THR A 90 8.11 -2.79 -7.74
N ALA A 91 7.10 -3.47 -8.29
CA ALA A 91 6.43 -4.60 -7.66
C ALA A 91 7.10 -5.93 -8.06
N PHE A 92 7.43 -6.75 -7.06
CA PHE A 92 8.02 -8.08 -7.23
C PHE A 92 7.14 -9.15 -6.58
N ASP A 93 7.18 -10.37 -7.12
CA ASP A 93 6.54 -11.51 -6.47
C ASP A 93 7.25 -11.82 -5.14
N ALA A 94 6.48 -11.86 -4.06
CA ALA A 94 6.99 -12.15 -2.72
C ALA A 94 7.28 -13.65 -2.49
N ASN A 95 6.72 -14.54 -3.33
CA ASN A 95 6.76 -15.99 -3.19
C ASN A 95 6.38 -16.50 -1.78
N HIS A 96 5.49 -15.77 -1.09
CA HIS A 96 5.02 -16.07 0.27
C HIS A 96 3.54 -16.45 0.28
N CYS A 97 2.72 -15.61 -0.34
CA CYS A 97 1.31 -15.80 -0.62
C CYS A 97 0.98 -14.99 -1.88
N PRO A 98 -0.21 -15.12 -2.50
CA PRO A 98 -0.59 -14.25 -3.61
C PRO A 98 -0.57 -12.77 -3.18
N GLY A 99 0.45 -12.03 -3.61
CA GLY A 99 0.82 -10.70 -3.11
C GLY A 99 2.21 -10.27 -3.60
N ILE A 100 2.70 -9.10 -3.19
CA ILE A 100 3.94 -8.51 -3.72
C ILE A 100 4.85 -7.89 -2.67
N LEU A 101 6.12 -7.70 -3.05
CA LEU A 101 7.08 -6.83 -2.39
C LEU A 101 7.30 -5.58 -3.24
N PHE A 102 7.54 -4.44 -2.59
CA PHE A 102 7.89 -3.20 -3.27
C PHE A 102 9.36 -2.86 -3.07
N SER A 103 10.08 -2.57 -4.16
CA SER A 103 11.32 -1.79 -4.10
C SER A 103 10.96 -0.33 -4.32
N ILE A 104 11.38 0.55 -3.41
CA ILE A 104 11.10 2.00 -3.37
C ILE A 104 12.41 2.74 -3.16
#